data_AF-A0A7C3BXA8-F1
#
_entry.id   AF-A0A7C3BXA8-F1
#
_cell.length_a   1.000
_cell.length_b   1.000
_cell.length_c   1.000
_cell.angle_alpha   90.00
_cell.angle_beta   90.00
_cell.angle_gamma   90.00
#
_symmetry.space_group_name_H-M   'P 1'
#
loop_
_entity.id
_entity.type
_entity.pdbx_description
1 polymer ?
#
loop_
_entity_poly.entity_id
_entity_poly.type
_entity_poly.pdbx_seq_one_letter_code
_entity_poly.pdbx_strand_id
1 'polypeptide(L)'
;DRRLVVANKILDTALKAGIPREDVLIDCLVFAVGADTDSGPEVLKAIQRVRDELGLNQTLGASNISFGLPDREVLNTAFLPMIVEKGVTCLITSAKKAIPIVRGIDLILARDKRARRYMEGYRMRQAAAKK
;
A
#
# COMPACT_ATOMS: atom_id res chain seq x y z
N ASP A 1 -9.76 -5.75 16.90
CA ASP A 1 -9.02 -4.59 16.38
C ASP A 1 -10.04 -3.50 16.10
N ARG A 2 -9.86 -2.32 16.69
CA ARG A 2 -10.79 -1.19 16.54
C ARG A 2 -10.87 -0.71 15.09
N ARG A 3 -9.78 -0.82 14.32
CA ARG A 3 -9.73 -0.45 12.89
C ARG A 3 -10.72 -1.27 12.07
N LEU A 4 -10.80 -2.57 12.33
CA LEU A 4 -11.70 -3.48 11.60
C LEU A 4 -13.19 -3.17 11.88
N VAL A 5 -13.53 -2.90 13.15
CA VAL A 5 -14.91 -2.53 13.54
C VAL A 5 -15.34 -1.24 12.84
N VAL A 6 -14.44 -0.26 12.77
CA VAL A 6 -14.69 1.01 12.06
C VAL A 6 -14.80 0.77 10.55
N ALA A 7 -13.92 -0.05 9.96
CA ALA A 7 -13.98 -0.37 8.53
C ALA A 7 -15.31 -1.05 8.15
N ASN A 8 -15.80 -2.00 8.97
CA ASN A 8 -17.11 -2.62 8.73
C ASN A 8 -18.25 -1.60 8.81
N LYS A 9 -18.21 -0.70 9.81
CA LYS A 9 -19.20 0.37 9.94
C LYS A 9 -19.21 1.30 8.72
N ILE A 10 -18.02 1.69 8.24
CA ILE A 10 -17.88 2.53 7.03
C ILE A 10 -18.50 1.82 5.83
N LEU A 11 -18.18 0.54 5.62
CA LEU A 11 -18.74 -0.25 4.54
C LEU A 11 -20.27 -0.33 4.63
N ASP A 12 -20.82 -0.67 5.79
CA ASP A 12 -22.27 -0.76 6.00
C ASP A 12 -22.98 0.57 5.68
N THR A 13 -22.37 1.70 6.06
CA THR A 13 -22.89 3.03 5.75
C THR A 13 -22.80 3.34 4.26
N ALA A 14 -21.68 3.00 3.60
CA ALA A 14 -21.50 3.21 2.17
C ALA A 14 -22.52 2.42 1.34
N LEU A 15 -22.74 1.14 1.68
CA LEU A 15 -23.72 0.29 1.01
C LEU A 15 -25.15 0.82 1.17
N LYS A 16 -25.52 1.31 2.36
CA LYS A 16 -26.82 1.95 2.61
C LYS A 16 -27.01 3.24 1.82
N ALA A 17 -25.93 3.93 1.49
CA ALA A 17 -25.93 5.11 0.64
C ALA A 17 -25.91 4.79 -0.87
N GLY A 18 -25.89 3.51 -1.26
CA GLY A 18 -25.84 3.07 -2.65
C GLY A 18 -24.43 3.10 -3.27
N ILE A 19 -23.37 3.25 -2.47
CA ILE A 19 -21.99 3.18 -2.94
C ILE A 19 -21.60 1.69 -3.02
N PRO A 20 -21.19 1.19 -4.19
CA PRO A 20 -20.83 -0.22 -4.33
C PRO A 20 -19.52 -0.52 -3.61
N ARG A 21 -19.34 -1.79 -3.24
CA ARG A 21 -18.24 -2.24 -2.39
C ARG A 21 -16.86 -1.93 -2.99
N GLU A 22 -16.73 -2.13 -4.29
CA GLU A 22 -15.50 -1.93 -5.05
C GLU A 22 -15.00 -0.47 -5.03
N ASP A 23 -15.91 0.48 -4.84
CA ASP A 23 -15.63 1.92 -4.76
C ASP A 23 -15.21 2.36 -3.34
N VAL A 24 -15.25 1.45 -2.36
CA VAL A 24 -14.84 1.73 -0.98
C VAL A 24 -13.36 1.39 -0.80
N LEU A 25 -12.56 2.42 -0.51
CA LEU A 25 -11.15 2.31 -0.12
C LEU A 25 -11.00 2.58 1.38
N ILE A 26 -10.52 1.59 2.14
CA ILE A 26 -10.24 1.75 3.56
C ILE A 26 -8.77 2.11 3.78
N ASP A 27 -8.52 3.12 4.61
CA ASP A 27 -7.18 3.44 5.13
C ASP A 27 -7.03 2.90 6.56
N CYS A 28 -6.03 2.03 6.77
CA CYS A 28 -5.76 1.43 8.08
C CYS A 28 -5.02 2.36 9.06
N LEU A 29 -4.67 3.59 8.63
CA LEU A 29 -3.95 4.61 9.37
C LEU A 29 -2.62 4.12 9.94
N VAL A 30 -1.55 4.40 9.21
CA VAL A 30 -0.17 4.16 9.66
C VAL A 30 0.34 5.36 10.47
N PHE A 31 0.87 5.10 11.66
CA PHE A 31 1.55 6.10 12.48
C PHE A 31 3.07 6.02 12.26
N ALA A 32 3.77 7.09 12.65
CA ALA A 32 5.22 7.16 12.49
C ALA A 32 5.91 6.21 13.48
N VAL A 33 6.78 5.32 12.98
CA VAL A 33 7.49 4.36 13.85
C VAL A 33 8.48 5.01 14.81
N GLY A 34 8.88 6.25 14.54
CA GLY A 34 9.67 7.05 15.48
C GLY A 34 8.89 7.53 16.69
N ALA A 35 7.56 7.59 16.61
CA ALA A 35 6.68 7.97 17.72
C ALA A 35 6.06 6.74 18.42
N ASP A 36 5.81 5.67 17.67
CA ASP A 36 5.23 4.42 18.16
C ASP A 36 5.89 3.22 17.49
N THR A 37 6.69 2.47 18.25
CA THR A 37 7.47 1.33 17.74
C THR A 37 6.61 0.16 17.28
N ASP A 38 5.40 0.03 17.82
CA ASP A 38 4.48 -1.07 17.49
C ASP A 38 3.64 -0.77 16.23
N SER A 39 3.69 0.47 15.73
CA SER A 39 2.87 0.92 14.61
C SER A 39 3.05 0.08 13.34
N GLY A 40 4.29 -0.37 13.06
CA GLY A 40 4.60 -1.20 11.89
C GLY A 40 3.88 -2.56 11.92
N PRO A 41 4.16 -3.42 12.91
CA PRO A 41 3.46 -4.70 13.05
C PRO A 41 1.94 -4.56 13.16
N GLU A 42 1.45 -3.55 13.89
CA GLU A 42 0.02 -3.31 14.03
C GLU A 42 -0.67 -3.00 12.71
N VAL A 43 -0.11 -2.07 11.91
CA VAL A 43 -0.74 -1.68 10.65
C VAL A 43 -0.71 -2.83 9.64
N LEU A 44 0.37 -3.62 9.61
CA LEU A 44 0.46 -4.80 8.73
C LEU A 44 -0.61 -5.84 9.09
N LYS A 45 -0.86 -6.07 10.38
CA LYS A 45 -1.93 -6.94 10.85
C LYS A 45 -3.30 -6.39 10.47
N ALA A 46 -3.53 -5.10 10.66
CA ALA A 46 -4.80 -4.47 10.30
C ALA A 46 -5.10 -4.58 8.81
N ILE A 47 -4.11 -4.29 7.95
CA ILE A 47 -4.23 -4.38 6.49
C ILE A 47 -4.61 -5.81 6.07
N GLN A 48 -3.92 -6.80 6.63
CA GLN A 48 -4.19 -8.20 6.32
C GLN A 48 -5.61 -8.60 6.74
N ARG A 49 -6.06 -8.19 7.93
CA ARG A 49 -7.42 -8.47 8.40
C ARG A 49 -8.49 -7.80 7.55
N VAL A 50 -8.30 -6.55 7.13
CA VAL A 50 -9.24 -5.88 6.23
C VAL A 50 -9.34 -6.62 4.89
N ARG A 51 -8.21 -7.11 4.35
CA ARG A 51 -8.22 -7.94 3.14
C ARG A 51 -8.94 -9.28 3.37
N ASP A 52 -8.58 -10.01 4.42
CA ASP A 52 -8.99 -11.40 4.62
C ASP A 52 -10.43 -11.51 5.17
N GLU A 53 -10.82 -10.63 6.09
CA GLU A 53 -12.12 -10.68 6.78
C GLU A 53 -13.18 -9.82 6.08
N LEU A 54 -12.79 -8.65 5.56
CA LEU A 54 -13.73 -7.80 4.85
C LEU A 54 -13.64 -8.07 3.35
N GLY A 55 -12.46 -8.12 2.74
CA GLY A 55 -12.32 -8.14 1.28
C GLY A 55 -12.58 -6.76 0.68
N LEU A 56 -12.00 -5.72 1.29
CA LEU A 56 -12.07 -4.33 0.81
C LEU A 56 -10.80 -3.93 0.09
N ASN A 57 -10.94 -3.01 -0.87
CA ASN A 57 -9.82 -2.27 -1.40
C ASN A 57 -9.26 -1.35 -0.30
N GLN A 58 -7.95 -1.11 -0.35
CA GLN A 58 -7.25 -0.39 0.70
C GLN A 58 -6.36 0.69 0.13
N THR A 59 -6.36 1.85 0.77
CA THR A 59 -5.46 2.97 0.47
C THR A 59 -4.51 3.20 1.64
N LEU A 60 -3.28 3.64 1.36
CA LEU A 60 -2.35 4.00 2.43
C LEU A 60 -1.33 5.06 1.98
N GLY A 61 -1.14 6.08 2.83
CA GLY A 61 -0.01 7.00 2.76
C GLY A 61 1.29 6.36 3.23
N ALA A 62 1.97 5.61 2.37
CA ALA A 62 3.16 4.82 2.75
C ALA A 62 4.30 5.66 3.37
N SER A 63 4.39 6.96 3.08
CA SER A 63 5.41 7.85 3.65
C SER A 63 5.18 8.24 5.11
N ASN A 64 3.99 8.01 5.67
CA ASN A 64 3.65 8.39 7.04
C ASN A 64 4.40 7.53 8.07
N ILE A 65 4.73 6.28 7.72
CA ILE A 65 5.51 5.36 8.57
C ILE A 65 6.85 5.97 9.02
N SER A 66 7.48 6.79 8.18
CA SER A 66 8.83 7.32 8.39
C SER A 66 8.86 8.79 8.83
N PHE A 67 7.71 9.38 9.18
CA PHE A 67 7.65 10.79 9.56
C PHE A 67 8.54 11.08 10.79
N GLY A 68 9.31 12.17 10.75
CA GLY A 68 10.22 12.57 11.83
C GLY A 68 11.57 11.81 11.88
N LEU A 69 11.80 10.83 11.01
CA LEU A 69 13.04 10.06 10.98
C LEU A 69 13.98 10.48 9.84
N PRO A 70 15.31 10.30 9.99
CA PRO A 70 16.26 10.39 8.88
C PRO A 70 16.08 9.23 7.90
N ASP A 71 16.67 9.33 6.71
CA ASP A 71 16.71 8.27 5.68
C ASP A 71 15.34 7.64 5.35
N ARG A 72 14.31 8.49 5.32
CA ARG A 72 12.91 8.10 5.07
C ARG A 72 12.71 7.24 3.84
N GLU A 73 13.54 7.42 2.81
CA GLU A 73 13.46 6.62 1.58
C GLU A 73 13.76 5.14 1.83
N VAL A 74 14.70 4.82 2.73
CA VAL A 74 15.04 3.45 3.10
C VAL A 74 13.83 2.79 3.76
N LEU A 75 13.25 3.47 4.75
CA LEU A 75 12.07 2.98 5.47
C LEU A 75 10.86 2.81 4.54
N ASN A 76 10.58 3.81 3.71
CA ASN A 76 9.46 3.75 2.77
C ASN A 76 9.65 2.62 1.73
N THR A 77 10.87 2.41 1.24
CA THR A 77 11.19 1.36 0.26
C THR A 77 11.08 -0.04 0.88
N ALA A 78 11.48 -0.21 2.14
CA ALA A 78 11.31 -1.46 2.87
C ALA A 78 9.84 -1.76 3.20
N PHE A 79 9.05 -0.72 3.50
CA PHE A 79 7.65 -0.86 3.89
C PHE A 79 6.70 -1.18 2.73
N LEU A 80 6.95 -0.60 1.55
CA LEU A 80 6.13 -0.81 0.34
C LEU A 80 5.83 -2.28 0.00
N PRO A 81 6.83 -3.20 -0.12
CA PRO A 81 6.56 -4.60 -0.42
C PRO A 81 5.72 -5.28 0.66
N MET A 82 5.91 -4.91 1.93
CA MET A 82 5.18 -5.51 3.05
C MET A 82 3.68 -5.17 2.96
N ILE A 83 3.33 -3.91 2.74
CA ILE A 83 1.91 -3.51 2.67
C ILE A 83 1.21 -4.01 1.41
N VAL A 84 1.91 -4.09 0.27
CA VAL A 84 1.35 -4.62 -0.98
C VAL A 84 1.13 -6.13 -0.88
N GLU A 85 2.02 -6.86 -0.21
CA GLU A 85 1.81 -8.28 0.10
C GLU A 85 0.61 -8.46 1.04
N LYS A 86 0.49 -7.62 2.08
CA LYS A 86 -0.60 -7.68 3.07
C LYS A 86 -1.96 -7.26 2.55
N GLY A 87 -2.05 -6.57 1.42
CA GLY A 87 -3.33 -6.30 0.75
C GLY A 87 -3.64 -4.85 0.39
N VAL A 88 -2.67 -3.93 0.52
CA VAL A 88 -2.85 -2.57 0.01
C VAL A 88 -2.92 -2.57 -1.51
N THR A 89 -3.99 -1.98 -2.05
CA THR A 89 -4.27 -1.94 -3.50
C THR A 89 -4.05 -0.55 -4.11
N CYS A 90 -4.12 0.51 -3.30
CA CYS A 90 -3.91 1.89 -3.71
C CYS A 90 -2.88 2.58 -2.80
N LEU A 91 -1.90 3.28 -3.38
CA LEU A 91 -0.81 3.93 -2.63
C LEU A 91 -0.83 5.45 -2.86
N ILE A 92 -0.80 6.21 -1.77
CA ILE A 92 -0.61 7.66 -1.81
C ILE A 92 0.89 7.91 -1.58
N THR A 93 1.65 8.13 -2.66
CA THR A 93 3.11 8.30 -2.62
C THR A 93 3.64 8.93 -3.92
N SER A 94 4.95 9.18 -3.99
CA SER A 94 5.62 9.58 -5.22
C SER A 94 5.63 8.44 -6.23
N ALA A 95 4.80 8.55 -7.28
CA ALA A 95 4.73 7.57 -8.36
C ALA A 95 6.09 7.28 -9.00
N LYS A 96 6.93 8.31 -9.19
CA LYS A 96 8.29 8.18 -9.74
C LYS A 96 9.14 7.20 -8.94
N LYS A 97 9.02 7.21 -7.61
CA LYS A 97 9.79 6.34 -6.69
C LYS A 97 9.12 4.97 -6.52
N ALA A 98 7.79 4.94 -6.44
CA ALA A 98 7.06 3.71 -6.13
C ALA A 98 6.87 2.77 -7.33
N ILE A 99 6.65 3.29 -8.56
CA ILE A 99 6.38 2.46 -9.75
C ILE A 99 7.45 1.38 -9.99
N PRO A 100 8.76 1.67 -9.92
CA PRO A 100 9.79 0.63 -10.10
C PRO A 100 9.71 -0.48 -9.06
N ILE A 101 9.42 -0.11 -7.81
CA ILE A 101 9.29 -1.04 -6.67
C ILE A 101 8.04 -1.90 -6.86
N VAL A 102 6.88 -1.29 -7.13
CA VAL A 102 5.60 -1.98 -7.36
C VAL A 102 5.69 -2.94 -8.55
N ARG A 103 6.35 -2.56 -9.65
CA ARG A 103 6.58 -3.47 -10.78
C ARG A 103 7.47 -4.65 -10.39
N GLY A 104 8.47 -4.44 -9.54
CA GLY A 104 9.29 -5.50 -8.97
C GLY A 104 8.49 -6.45 -8.08
N ILE A 105 7.66 -5.90 -7.19
CA ILE A 105 6.74 -6.67 -6.33
C ILE A 105 5.79 -7.50 -7.18
N ASP A 106 5.15 -6.89 -8.19
CA ASP A 106 4.23 -7.58 -9.10
C ASP A 106 4.91 -8.74 -9.84
N LEU A 107 6.17 -8.57 -10.26
CA LEU A 107 6.93 -9.67 -10.87
C LEU A 107 7.16 -10.81 -9.88
N ILE A 108 7.62 -10.49 -8.66
CA ILE A 108 7.90 -11.47 -7.60
C ILE A 108 6.64 -12.23 -7.18
N LEU A 109 5.50 -11.54 -7.06
CA LEU A 109 4.20 -12.12 -6.71
C LEU A 109 3.49 -12.79 -7.90
N ALA A 110 4.19 -13.03 -9.02
CA ALA A 110 3.66 -13.63 -10.24
C ALA A 110 2.47 -12.88 -10.89
N ARG A 111 2.32 -11.58 -10.60
CA ARG A 111 1.33 -10.66 -11.19
C ARG A 111 1.82 -10.08 -12.53
N ASP A 112 3.09 -10.26 -12.90
CA ASP A 112 3.64 -9.82 -14.20
C ASP A 112 4.12 -11.00 -15.06
N LYS A 113 3.23 -11.49 -15.94
CA LYS A 113 3.53 -12.61 -16.83
C LYS A 113 4.71 -12.26 -17.76
N ARG A 114 5.75 -13.10 -17.74
CA ARG A 114 6.97 -12.96 -18.55
C ARG A 114 7.72 -11.64 -18.31
N ALA A 115 7.60 -11.06 -17.11
CA ALA A 115 8.25 -9.79 -16.76
C ALA A 115 7.96 -8.62 -17.72
N ARG A 116 6.82 -8.63 -18.40
CA ARG A 116 6.50 -7.66 -19.46
C ARG A 116 6.50 -6.24 -18.92
N ARG A 117 5.71 -5.98 -17.86
CA ARG A 117 5.54 -4.65 -17.26
C ARG A 117 6.83 -4.18 -16.61
N TYR A 118 7.58 -5.09 -15.99
CA TYR A 118 8.88 -4.79 -15.40
C TYR A 118 9.91 -4.33 -16.45
N MET A 119 10.06 -5.11 -17.53
CA MET A 119 11.02 -4.83 -18.60
C MET A 119 10.68 -3.55 -19.37
N GLU A 120 9.39 -3.32 -19.66
CA GLU A 120 8.92 -2.07 -20.25
C GLU A 120 9.28 -0.88 -19.35
N GLY A 121 8.96 -0.97 -18.05
CA GLY A 121 9.27 0.07 -17.09
C GLY A 121 10.76 0.35 -16.95
N TYR A 122 11.62 -0.66 -17.04
CA TYR A 122 13.06 -0.51 -17.04
C TYR A 122 13.55 0.25 -18.28
N ARG A 123 13.09 -0.11 -19.48
CA ARG A 123 13.44 0.58 -20.73
C ARG A 123 13.05 2.05 -20.71
N MET A 124 11.88 2.38 -20.18
CA MET A 124 11.43 3.78 -20.03
C MET A 124 12.36 4.59 -19.11
N ARG A 125 12.80 4.01 -17.98
CA ARG A 125 13.74 4.69 -17.07
C ARG A 125 15.10 4.92 -17.72
N GLN A 126 15.61 3.92 -18.45
CA GLN A 126 16.88 4.05 -19.18
C GLN A 126 16.81 5.13 -20.26
N ALA A 127 15.70 5.22 -20.99
CA ALA A 127 15.51 6.29 -21.98
C ALA A 127 15.43 7.68 -21.33
N ALA A 128 14.78 7.79 -20.17
CA ALA A 128 14.68 9.05 -19.43
C ALA A 128 16.01 9.49 -18.81
N ALA A 129 16.90 8.56 -18.43
CA ALA A 129 18.21 8.87 -17.86
C ALA A 129 19.26 9.29 -18.91
N LYS A 130 19.00 9.03 -20.20
CA LYS A 130 19.84 9.45 -21.33
C LYS A 130 19.48 10.82 -21.89
N LYS A 131 18.39 11.42 -21.43
CA LYS A 131 17.96 12.79 -21.76
C LYS A 131 18.41 13.74 -20.66
#